data_AF-A0A964E8D9-F1
#
_entry.id   AF-A0A964E8D9-F1
#
_cell.length_a   1.000
_cell.length_b   1.000
_cell.length_c   1.000
_cell.angle_alpha   90.00
_cell.angle_beta   90.00
_cell.angle_gamma   90.00
#
_symmetry.space_group_name_H-M   'P 1'
#
loop_
_entity.id
_entity.type
_entity.pdbx_description
1 polymer ?
#
loop_
_entity_poly.entity_id
_entity_poly.type
_entity_poly.pdbx_seq_one_letter_code
_entity_poly.pdbx_strand_id
1 'polypeptide(L)'
;MSKDNSGFSLGPAMLLEGLLIGIALMLYSFFPFFQFYFTGLDNFGFSEGSKYVENGLYFLAFVYIALIPPVFLDYQKKGRLPKSTVLFRKLSTGNFDKEVAFILRLYALKFLFIPLMYLGAIYFGEIAISHLFGVSKVGLSNWTLVMWINHYIFPSFMYTAMTIVLIIYAFGYCVESDRLNNRIRSVDDSGISWLVTIICYVPFYPLVFYLIPMGAQEFAFFKNEEITAVVRVILMLIVAAKSWSIFTLGTKSSNLTNRGIVTNGPYRWIRHPHYLTKMMVWWIGVIPSLIHEYWLIGGMIFWTTIYVLRALTEEQHLKKDPEYRDYMEQVKWRFIPGVF
;
A
#
# COMPACT_ATOMS: atom_id res chain seq x y z
N MET A 1 -34.60 20.30 4.95
CA MET A 1 -33.80 19.64 3.90
C MET A 1 -34.75 18.98 2.93
N SER A 2 -34.96 19.60 1.77
CA SER A 2 -35.88 19.11 0.73
C SER A 2 -35.39 17.77 0.16
N LYS A 3 -36.33 16.84 0.04
CA LYS A 3 -36.19 15.61 -0.75
C LYS A 3 -36.18 15.99 -2.23
N ASP A 4 -35.06 16.49 -2.74
CA ASP A 4 -34.84 16.58 -4.19
C ASP A 4 -34.38 15.20 -4.70
N ASN A 5 -35.31 14.24 -4.70
CA ASN A 5 -35.17 12.92 -5.31
C ASN A 5 -35.59 12.98 -6.79
N SER A 6 -35.21 14.03 -7.51
CA SER A 6 -35.40 14.10 -8.96
C SER A 6 -34.52 13.03 -9.63
N GLY A 7 -35.11 11.90 -9.99
CA GLY A 7 -34.62 10.98 -11.02
C GLY A 7 -33.17 10.54 -10.92
N PHE A 8 -32.76 9.88 -9.83
CA PHE A 8 -31.47 9.17 -9.82
C PHE A 8 -31.57 7.92 -10.71
N SER A 9 -31.14 8.03 -11.98
CA SER A 9 -30.97 6.87 -12.84
C SER A 9 -29.63 6.20 -12.49
N LEU A 10 -29.71 4.92 -12.11
CA LEU A 10 -28.54 4.12 -11.70
C LEU A 10 -27.50 4.02 -12.83
N GLY A 11 -27.97 3.97 -14.09
CA GLY A 11 -27.14 3.78 -15.29
C GLY A 11 -26.06 4.84 -15.48
N PRO A 12 -26.40 6.15 -15.58
CA PRO A 12 -25.42 7.22 -15.71
C PRO A 12 -24.38 7.27 -14.60
N ALA A 13 -24.79 6.99 -13.36
CA ALA A 13 -23.88 6.98 -12.22
C ALA A 13 -22.91 5.78 -12.26
N MET A 14 -23.37 4.60 -12.71
CA MET A 14 -22.50 3.44 -12.95
C MET A 14 -21.52 3.68 -14.11
N LEU A 15 -21.98 4.30 -15.20
CA LEU A 15 -21.13 4.69 -16.34
C LEU A 15 -20.03 5.66 -15.90
N LEU A 16 -20.36 6.59 -15.00
CA LEU A 16 -19.42 7.58 -14.48
C LEU A 16 -18.29 6.95 -13.66
N GLU A 17 -18.61 6.00 -12.78
CA GLU A 17 -17.59 5.20 -12.08
C GLU A 17 -16.78 4.37 -13.08
N GLY A 18 -17.44 3.76 -14.06
CA GLY A 18 -16.81 3.09 -15.21
C GLY A 18 -15.74 3.94 -15.89
N LEU A 19 -16.10 5.19 -16.22
CA LEU A 19 -15.21 6.17 -16.87
C LEU A 19 -14.04 6.58 -15.98
N LEU A 20 -14.27 6.79 -14.68
CA LEU A 20 -13.20 7.15 -13.74
C LEU A 20 -12.15 6.03 -13.65
N ILE A 21 -12.57 4.76 -13.68
CA ILE A 21 -11.65 3.62 -13.75
C ILE A 21 -10.94 3.59 -15.10
N GLY A 22 -11.67 3.79 -16.20
CA GLY A 22 -11.09 3.84 -17.55
C GLY A 22 -9.99 4.88 -17.65
N ILE A 23 -10.21 6.08 -17.10
CA ILE A 23 -9.21 7.15 -17.01
C ILE A 23 -8.02 6.70 -16.15
N ALA A 24 -8.27 6.09 -14.98
CA ALA A 24 -7.20 5.58 -14.12
C ALA A 24 -6.33 4.55 -14.86
N LEU A 25 -6.94 3.58 -15.54
CA LEU A 25 -6.24 2.56 -16.32
C LEU A 25 -5.47 3.20 -17.49
N MET A 26 -6.08 4.15 -18.19
CA MET A 26 -5.45 4.91 -19.26
C MET A 26 -4.18 5.62 -18.77
N LEU A 27 -4.20 6.26 -17.59
CA LEU A 27 -3.01 6.89 -17.03
C LEU A 27 -1.87 5.89 -16.82
N TYR A 28 -2.16 4.65 -16.41
CA TYR A 28 -1.12 3.62 -16.23
C TYR A 28 -0.65 3.00 -17.56
N SER A 29 -1.54 2.89 -18.55
CA SER A 29 -1.22 2.35 -19.88
C SER A 29 -0.41 3.34 -20.72
N PHE A 30 -0.69 4.64 -20.62
CA PHE A 30 -0.11 5.65 -21.52
C PHE A 30 1.07 6.40 -20.93
N PHE A 31 1.20 6.54 -19.60
CA PHE A 31 2.36 7.22 -19.05
C PHE A 31 3.60 6.32 -19.21
N PRO A 32 4.61 6.75 -19.99
CA PRO A 32 5.80 5.94 -20.29
C PRO A 32 6.53 5.49 -19.03
N PHE A 33 6.35 6.22 -17.93
CA PHE A 33 6.92 5.89 -16.65
C PHE A 33 6.29 4.63 -16.02
N PHE A 34 4.96 4.50 -15.99
CA PHE A 34 4.33 3.31 -15.40
C PHE A 34 4.65 2.08 -16.24
N GLN A 35 4.67 2.24 -17.57
CA GLN A 35 5.23 1.25 -18.48
C GLN A 35 6.67 0.94 -18.05
N PHE A 36 7.59 1.91 -17.98
CA PHE A 36 8.99 1.70 -17.57
C PHE A 36 9.19 1.09 -16.18
N TYR A 37 8.35 1.36 -15.17
CA TYR A 37 8.55 0.74 -13.86
C TYR A 37 8.34 -0.77 -13.89
N PHE A 38 7.35 -1.21 -14.67
CA PHE A 38 7.03 -2.61 -14.78
C PHE A 38 7.72 -3.29 -15.98
N THR A 39 8.10 -2.55 -17.03
CA THR A 39 8.89 -3.06 -18.18
C THR A 39 10.39 -2.86 -18.02
N GLY A 40 10.84 -1.80 -17.36
CA GLY A 40 12.26 -1.45 -17.17
C GLY A 40 13.03 -2.38 -16.22
N LEU A 41 12.34 -3.30 -15.55
CA LEU A 41 12.97 -4.46 -14.90
C LEU A 41 13.56 -5.46 -15.90
N ASP A 42 13.16 -5.40 -17.17
CA ASP A 42 13.75 -6.20 -18.26
C ASP A 42 15.26 -5.90 -18.40
N ASN A 43 15.69 -4.65 -18.16
CA ASN A 43 17.11 -4.23 -18.15
C ASN A 43 17.90 -4.68 -16.90
N PHE A 44 17.21 -5.18 -15.86
CA PHE A 44 17.81 -5.75 -14.66
C PHE A 44 17.70 -7.29 -14.62
N GLY A 45 17.35 -7.93 -15.75
CA GLY A 45 17.36 -9.39 -15.90
C GLY A 45 16.01 -10.10 -15.71
N PHE A 46 14.89 -9.39 -15.72
CA PHE A 46 13.55 -9.98 -15.58
C PHE A 46 12.69 -9.67 -16.82
N SER A 47 12.78 -10.47 -17.88
CA SER A 47 12.28 -10.17 -19.25
C SER A 47 10.76 -10.28 -19.50
N GLU A 48 9.93 -10.39 -18.46
CA GLU A 48 8.49 -10.68 -18.60
C GLU A 48 7.58 -9.55 -18.09
N GLY A 49 8.16 -8.44 -17.60
CA GLY A 49 7.48 -7.40 -16.83
C GLY A 49 6.29 -6.71 -17.51
N SER A 50 6.38 -6.48 -18.83
CA SER A 50 5.36 -5.75 -19.62
C SER A 50 4.03 -6.47 -19.75
N LYS A 51 4.05 -7.80 -19.95
CA LYS A 51 2.86 -8.63 -20.12
C LYS A 51 2.05 -8.72 -18.81
N TYR A 52 2.71 -8.65 -17.66
CA TYR A 52 2.06 -8.66 -16.35
C TYR A 52 1.25 -7.40 -16.08
N VAL A 53 1.74 -6.24 -16.51
CA VAL A 53 1.01 -4.97 -16.37
C VAL A 53 -0.28 -5.03 -17.14
N GLU A 54 -0.20 -5.43 -18.42
CA GLU A 54 -1.36 -5.41 -19.31
C GLU A 54 -2.45 -6.36 -18.80
N ASN A 55 -2.07 -7.62 -18.53
CA ASN A 55 -2.99 -8.63 -17.99
C ASN A 55 -3.54 -8.23 -16.61
N GLY A 56 -2.70 -7.67 -15.74
CA GLY A 56 -3.09 -7.22 -14.42
C GLY A 56 -4.07 -6.03 -14.46
N LEU A 57 -3.87 -5.08 -15.37
CA LEU A 57 -4.79 -3.96 -15.58
C LEU A 57 -6.13 -4.42 -16.14
N TYR A 58 -6.16 -5.37 -17.09
CA TYR A 58 -7.42 -5.96 -17.57
C TYR A 58 -8.17 -6.71 -16.47
N PHE A 59 -7.44 -7.49 -15.66
CA PHE A 59 -8.07 -8.20 -14.54
C PHE A 59 -8.58 -7.24 -13.47
N LEU A 60 -7.86 -6.15 -13.18
CA LEU A 60 -8.33 -5.09 -12.28
C LEU A 60 -9.62 -4.46 -12.79
N ALA A 61 -9.66 -4.11 -14.09
CA ALA A 61 -10.84 -3.57 -14.74
C ALA A 61 -12.03 -4.52 -14.58
N PHE A 62 -11.82 -5.82 -14.84
CA PHE A 62 -12.84 -6.85 -14.70
C PHE A 62 -13.38 -6.96 -13.27
N VAL A 63 -12.49 -7.07 -12.27
CA VAL A 63 -12.89 -7.16 -10.85
C VAL A 63 -13.67 -5.92 -10.44
N TYR A 64 -13.22 -4.72 -10.84
CA TYR A 64 -13.91 -3.48 -10.46
C TYR A 64 -15.28 -3.37 -11.15
N ILE A 65 -15.39 -3.70 -12.44
CA ILE A 65 -16.68 -3.75 -13.15
C ILE A 65 -17.64 -4.72 -12.45
N ALA A 66 -17.16 -5.87 -11.99
CA ALA A 66 -17.97 -6.83 -11.24
C ALA A 66 -18.42 -6.29 -9.86
N LEU A 67 -17.63 -5.42 -9.23
CA LEU A 67 -17.95 -4.79 -7.94
C LEU A 67 -18.91 -3.58 -8.06
N ILE A 68 -19.01 -2.93 -9.22
CA ILE A 68 -19.88 -1.76 -9.42
C ILE A 68 -21.36 -2.09 -9.11
N PRO A 69 -22.01 -3.11 -9.71
CA PRO A 69 -23.43 -3.39 -9.45
C PRO A 69 -23.79 -3.58 -7.96
N PRO A 70 -23.10 -4.44 -7.17
CA PRO A 70 -23.45 -4.63 -5.76
C PRO A 70 -23.21 -3.39 -4.91
N VAL A 71 -22.19 -2.57 -5.22
CA VAL A 71 -21.95 -1.30 -4.53
C VAL A 71 -23.09 -0.32 -4.79
N PHE A 72 -23.52 -0.17 -6.04
CA PHE A 72 -24.59 0.75 -6.41
C PHE A 72 -25.97 0.35 -5.85
N LEU A 73 -26.24 -0.96 -5.74
CA LEU A 73 -27.43 -1.45 -5.06
C LEU A 73 -27.46 -1.08 -3.57
N ASP A 74 -26.32 -1.04 -2.87
CA ASP A 74 -26.25 -0.57 -1.47
C ASP A 74 -26.53 0.94 -1.37
N TYR A 75 -25.99 1.75 -2.30
CA TYR A 75 -26.27 3.20 -2.37
C TYR A 75 -27.74 3.49 -2.60
N GLN A 76 -28.37 2.79 -3.54
CA GLN A 76 -29.80 2.95 -3.86
C GLN A 76 -30.68 2.60 -2.66
N LYS A 77 -30.41 1.48 -1.97
CA LYS A 77 -31.14 1.07 -0.76
C LYS A 77 -31.08 2.12 0.35
N LYS A 78 -29.99 2.88 0.43
CA LYS A 78 -29.76 3.89 1.46
C LYS A 78 -30.17 5.30 1.04
N GLY A 79 -30.67 5.50 -0.18
CA GLY A 79 -31.06 6.80 -0.70
C GLY A 79 -29.91 7.81 -0.78
N ARG A 80 -28.68 7.33 -1.04
CA ARG A 80 -27.48 8.17 -1.12
C ARG A 80 -26.95 8.23 -2.54
N LEU A 81 -26.45 9.39 -2.92
CA LEU A 81 -25.75 9.56 -4.20
C LEU A 81 -24.30 9.05 -4.09
N PRO A 82 -23.78 8.37 -5.13
CA PRO A 82 -22.35 8.08 -5.25
C PRO A 82 -21.52 9.37 -5.26
N LYS A 83 -20.31 9.30 -4.71
CA LYS A 83 -19.39 10.46 -4.65
C LYS A 83 -19.06 11.00 -6.05
N SER A 84 -18.93 10.14 -7.06
CA SER A 84 -18.77 10.54 -8.47
C SER A 84 -19.93 11.38 -8.98
N THR A 85 -21.17 10.97 -8.72
CA THR A 85 -22.36 11.72 -9.13
C THR A 85 -22.43 13.09 -8.46
N VAL A 86 -22.11 13.17 -7.17
CA VAL A 86 -22.04 14.44 -6.44
C VAL A 86 -20.98 15.36 -7.05
N LEU A 87 -19.79 14.82 -7.36
CA LEU A 87 -18.71 15.58 -7.99
C LEU A 87 -19.16 16.19 -9.32
N PHE A 88 -19.70 15.38 -10.23
CA PHE A 88 -20.09 15.86 -11.55
C PHE A 88 -21.23 16.88 -11.50
N ARG A 89 -22.25 16.69 -10.64
CA ARG A 89 -23.36 17.66 -10.48
C ARG A 89 -22.86 19.01 -9.95
N LYS A 90 -21.88 19.00 -9.05
CA LYS A 90 -21.29 20.25 -8.53
C LYS A 90 -20.36 20.92 -9.54
N LEU A 91 -19.55 20.16 -10.27
CA LEU A 91 -18.70 20.69 -11.33
C LEU A 91 -19.52 21.29 -12.47
N SER A 92 -20.61 20.64 -12.88
CA SER A 92 -21.49 21.14 -13.95
C SER A 92 -22.22 22.44 -13.58
N THR A 93 -22.31 22.75 -12.29
CA THR A 93 -22.89 24.00 -11.76
C THR A 93 -21.84 25.03 -11.36
N GLY A 94 -20.55 24.75 -11.61
CA GLY A 94 -19.44 25.64 -11.26
C GLY A 94 -19.19 25.79 -9.75
N ASN A 95 -19.72 24.87 -8.92
CA ASN A 95 -19.53 24.91 -7.47
C ASN A 95 -18.26 24.15 -7.07
N PHE A 96 -17.25 24.85 -6.55
CA PHE A 96 -15.97 24.31 -6.09
C PHE A 96 -15.81 24.40 -4.56
N ASP A 97 -16.77 23.87 -3.83
CA ASP A 97 -16.73 23.84 -2.36
C ASP A 97 -15.77 22.79 -1.77
N LYS A 98 -15.69 22.76 -0.44
CA LYS A 98 -14.83 21.82 0.30
C LYS A 98 -15.17 20.35 0.03
N GLU A 99 -16.41 20.03 -0.32
CA GLU A 99 -16.83 18.67 -0.63
C GLU A 99 -16.28 18.22 -1.98
N VAL A 100 -16.30 19.10 -3.00
CA VAL A 100 -15.64 18.83 -4.29
C VAL A 100 -14.14 18.59 -4.09
N ALA A 101 -13.46 19.45 -3.34
CA ALA A 101 -12.03 19.29 -3.07
C ALA A 101 -11.72 17.96 -2.32
N PHE A 102 -12.57 17.56 -1.38
CA PHE A 102 -12.47 16.26 -0.71
C PHE A 102 -12.63 15.09 -1.70
N ILE A 103 -13.66 15.12 -2.55
CA ILE A 103 -13.92 14.04 -3.51
C ILE A 103 -12.79 13.94 -4.54
N LEU A 104 -12.25 15.06 -5.02
CA LEU A 104 -11.11 15.06 -5.94
C LEU A 104 -9.86 14.40 -5.33
N ARG A 105 -9.52 14.75 -4.08
CA ARG A 105 -8.39 14.11 -3.37
C ARG A 105 -8.63 12.62 -3.15
N LEU A 106 -9.86 12.24 -2.85
CA LEU A 106 -10.24 10.82 -2.72
C LEU A 106 -9.99 10.04 -4.01
N TYR A 107 -10.43 10.56 -5.17
CA TYR A 107 -10.15 9.88 -6.44
C TYR A 107 -8.67 9.90 -6.78
N ALA A 108 -7.94 10.97 -6.48
CA ALA A 108 -6.48 11.00 -6.64
C ALA A 108 -5.79 9.89 -5.84
N LEU A 109 -6.21 9.64 -4.59
CA LEU A 109 -5.70 8.52 -3.79
C LEU A 109 -6.02 7.17 -4.44
N LYS A 110 -7.26 6.97 -4.88
CA LYS A 110 -7.68 5.72 -5.51
C LYS A 110 -6.90 5.46 -6.80
N PHE A 111 -6.74 6.47 -7.64
CA PHE A 111 -5.98 6.37 -8.89
C PHE A 111 -4.50 6.10 -8.64
N LEU A 112 -3.91 6.68 -7.61
CA LEU A 112 -2.51 6.41 -7.28
C LEU A 112 -2.30 5.02 -6.66
N PHE A 113 -3.15 4.61 -5.73
CA PHE A 113 -2.87 3.43 -4.91
C PHE A 113 -3.55 2.15 -5.38
N ILE A 114 -4.75 2.18 -5.97
CA ILE A 114 -5.44 0.95 -6.37
C ILE A 114 -4.61 0.16 -7.38
N PRO A 115 -4.16 0.74 -8.52
CA PRO A 115 -3.42 -0.03 -9.49
C PRO A 115 -2.06 -0.48 -8.94
N LEU A 116 -1.38 0.36 -8.16
CA LEU A 116 -0.12 0.01 -7.51
C LEU A 116 -0.25 -1.21 -6.58
N MET A 117 -1.24 -1.20 -5.69
CA MET A 117 -1.47 -2.32 -4.76
C MET A 117 -1.88 -3.59 -5.51
N TYR A 118 -2.71 -3.45 -6.54
CA TYR A 118 -3.21 -4.58 -7.32
C TYR A 118 -2.13 -5.24 -8.18
N LEU A 119 -1.38 -4.44 -8.95
CA LEU A 119 -0.28 -4.94 -9.77
C LEU A 119 0.81 -5.56 -8.91
N GLY A 120 1.13 -4.94 -7.76
CA GLY A 120 2.05 -5.53 -6.79
C GLY A 120 1.53 -6.86 -6.23
N ALA A 121 0.23 -6.96 -5.90
CA ALA A 121 -0.37 -8.20 -5.41
C ALA A 121 -0.31 -9.33 -6.45
N ILE A 122 -0.56 -9.04 -7.73
CA ILE A 122 -0.41 -10.02 -8.82
C ILE A 122 1.05 -10.46 -8.94
N TYR A 123 1.96 -9.49 -9.06
CA TYR A 123 3.38 -9.74 -9.25
C TYR A 123 3.96 -10.64 -8.15
N PHE A 124 3.81 -10.24 -6.88
CA PHE A 124 4.30 -11.06 -5.76
C PHE A 124 3.49 -12.34 -5.58
N GLY A 125 2.22 -12.36 -5.97
CA GLY A 125 1.33 -13.52 -5.86
C GLY A 125 1.74 -14.65 -6.78
N GLU A 126 2.05 -14.34 -8.03
CA GLU A 126 2.56 -15.30 -9.00
C GLU A 126 3.92 -15.87 -8.58
N ILE A 127 4.84 -15.01 -8.10
CA ILE A 127 6.13 -15.47 -7.56
C ILE A 127 5.90 -16.38 -6.35
N ALA A 128 5.02 -16.00 -5.41
CA ALA A 128 4.69 -16.82 -4.25
C ALA A 128 4.11 -18.18 -4.65
N ILE A 129 3.18 -18.21 -5.61
CA ILE A 129 2.60 -19.45 -6.18
C ILE A 129 3.70 -20.30 -6.82
N SER A 130 4.58 -19.70 -7.63
CA SER A 130 5.67 -20.41 -8.29
C SER A 130 6.63 -21.06 -7.28
N HIS A 131 6.92 -20.38 -6.17
CA HIS A 131 7.71 -20.94 -5.08
C HIS A 131 6.95 -22.07 -4.37
N LEU A 132 5.67 -21.88 -4.02
CA LEU A 132 4.87 -22.90 -3.34
C LEU A 132 4.75 -24.20 -4.14
N PHE A 133 4.49 -24.12 -5.45
CA PHE A 133 4.38 -25.30 -6.32
C PHE A 133 5.72 -25.81 -6.86
N GLY A 134 6.75 -24.97 -6.84
CA GLY A 134 8.11 -25.28 -7.27
C GLY A 134 8.86 -26.27 -6.36
N VAL A 135 8.40 -26.51 -5.12
CA VAL A 135 8.99 -27.52 -4.19
C VAL A 135 9.08 -28.88 -4.84
N SER A 136 8.06 -29.26 -5.61
CA SER A 136 8.01 -30.54 -6.31
C SER A 136 9.15 -30.74 -7.32
N LYS A 137 9.77 -29.64 -7.78
CA LYS A 137 10.89 -29.64 -8.74
C LYS A 137 12.26 -29.53 -8.07
N VAL A 138 12.32 -29.02 -6.84
CA VAL A 138 13.54 -29.00 -6.03
C VAL A 138 13.63 -30.36 -5.35
N GLY A 139 14.38 -31.29 -5.93
CA GLY A 139 14.50 -32.66 -5.42
C GLY A 139 14.68 -32.70 -3.89
N LEU A 140 13.83 -33.47 -3.20
CA LEU A 140 13.66 -33.45 -1.73
C LEU A 140 14.85 -34.00 -0.92
N SER A 141 15.99 -34.30 -1.55
CA SER A 141 17.12 -34.98 -0.92
C SER A 141 18.42 -34.19 -1.05
N ASN A 142 19.12 -34.05 0.09
CA ASN A 142 20.46 -33.47 0.30
C ASN A 142 20.55 -31.98 0.68
N TRP A 143 19.44 -31.27 0.91
CA TRP A 143 19.52 -29.88 1.40
C TRP A 143 19.63 -29.81 2.92
N THR A 144 20.57 -29.01 3.42
CA THR A 144 20.65 -28.67 4.85
C THR A 144 19.54 -27.69 5.24
N LEU A 145 19.26 -27.56 6.54
CA LEU A 145 18.28 -26.57 7.03
C LEU A 145 18.63 -25.14 6.60
N VAL A 146 19.92 -24.79 6.58
CA VAL A 146 20.42 -23.48 6.14
C VAL A 146 20.05 -23.22 4.68
N MET A 147 20.26 -24.20 3.80
CA MET A 147 19.88 -24.09 2.38
C MET A 147 18.36 -23.96 2.21
N TRP A 148 17.58 -24.74 2.96
CA TRP A 148 16.12 -24.63 2.97
C TRP A 148 15.66 -23.24 3.40
N ILE A 149 16.22 -22.69 4.47
CA ILE A 149 15.89 -21.33 4.93
C ILE A 149 16.22 -20.32 3.84
N ASN A 150 17.45 -20.37 3.31
CA ASN A 150 17.97 -19.34 2.42
C ASN A 150 17.31 -19.32 1.05
N HIS A 151 17.13 -20.48 0.42
CA HIS A 151 16.69 -20.54 -0.96
C HIS A 151 15.19 -20.78 -1.11
N TYR A 152 14.52 -21.27 -0.05
CA TYR A 152 13.13 -21.69 -0.16
C TYR A 152 12.20 -21.03 0.86
N ILE A 153 12.39 -21.30 2.16
CA ILE A 153 11.44 -20.89 3.21
C ILE A 153 11.37 -19.36 3.28
N PHE A 154 12.51 -18.67 3.35
CA PHE A 154 12.55 -17.22 3.47
C PHE A 154 11.94 -16.51 2.26
N PRO A 155 12.37 -16.77 1.01
CA PRO A 155 11.75 -16.13 -0.16
C PRO A 155 10.25 -16.40 -0.26
N SER A 156 9.81 -17.65 -0.04
CA SER A 156 8.40 -18.02 -0.07
C SER A 156 7.58 -17.22 0.95
N PHE A 157 8.06 -17.16 2.20
CA PHE A 157 7.42 -16.37 3.25
C PHE A 157 7.34 -14.88 2.87
N MET A 158 8.43 -14.29 2.37
CA MET A 158 8.48 -12.88 2.01
C MET A 158 7.48 -12.54 0.90
N TYR A 159 7.47 -13.31 -0.18
CA TYR A 159 6.54 -13.10 -1.29
C TYR A 159 5.09 -13.31 -0.87
N THR A 160 4.78 -14.38 -0.14
CA THR A 160 3.42 -14.61 0.38
C THR A 160 2.97 -13.48 1.31
N ALA A 161 3.83 -13.03 2.22
CA ALA A 161 3.50 -11.93 3.14
C ALA A 161 3.24 -10.62 2.39
N MET A 162 4.07 -10.27 1.40
CA MET A 162 3.85 -9.06 0.59
C MET A 162 2.56 -9.14 -0.23
N THR A 163 2.28 -10.27 -0.86
CA THR A 163 1.03 -10.50 -1.61
C THR A 163 -0.18 -10.26 -0.73
N ILE A 164 -0.23 -10.90 0.44
CA ILE A 164 -1.37 -10.79 1.35
C ILE A 164 -1.55 -9.34 1.83
N VAL A 165 -0.46 -8.67 2.22
CA VAL A 165 -0.49 -7.27 2.66
C VAL A 165 -1.02 -6.35 1.55
N LEU A 166 -0.56 -6.54 0.31
CA LEU A 166 -0.99 -5.72 -0.83
C LEU A 166 -2.45 -5.99 -1.20
N ILE A 167 -2.94 -7.23 -1.09
CA ILE A 167 -4.36 -7.55 -1.25
C ILE A 167 -5.21 -6.79 -0.22
N ILE A 168 -4.76 -6.73 1.04
CA ILE A 168 -5.49 -6.01 2.10
C ILE A 168 -5.53 -4.51 1.80
N TYR A 169 -4.41 -3.91 1.37
CA TYR A 169 -4.40 -2.51 0.96
C TYR A 169 -5.30 -2.27 -0.26
N ALA A 170 -5.22 -3.12 -1.29
CA ALA A 170 -6.07 -3.02 -2.48
C ALA A 170 -7.56 -3.08 -2.10
N PHE A 171 -7.94 -4.04 -1.25
CA PHE A 171 -9.29 -4.13 -0.70
C PHE A 171 -9.67 -2.86 0.06
N GLY A 172 -8.76 -2.37 0.91
CA GLY A 172 -8.90 -1.11 1.62
C GLY A 172 -9.27 0.02 0.66
N TYR A 173 -8.51 0.26 -0.40
CA TYR A 173 -8.79 1.36 -1.33
C TYR A 173 -10.06 1.17 -2.16
N CYS A 174 -10.41 -0.07 -2.53
CA CYS A 174 -11.55 -0.36 -3.39
C CYS A 174 -12.90 -0.36 -2.64
N VAL A 175 -12.94 -0.87 -1.41
CA VAL A 175 -14.20 -1.18 -0.72
C VAL A 175 -14.46 -0.19 0.41
N GLU A 176 -15.60 0.49 0.34
CA GLU A 176 -16.12 1.34 1.43
C GLU A 176 -17.51 0.83 1.83
N SER A 177 -17.70 0.41 3.08
CA SER A 177 -18.97 -0.11 3.58
C SER A 177 -19.26 0.32 5.02
N ASP A 178 -20.54 0.58 5.32
CA ASP A 178 -21.01 0.77 6.70
C ASP A 178 -20.77 -0.47 7.54
N ARG A 179 -21.02 -1.66 6.98
CA ARG A 179 -20.95 -2.94 7.70
C ARG A 179 -19.54 -3.23 8.19
N LEU A 180 -18.54 -2.78 7.43
CA LEU A 180 -17.12 -2.94 7.75
C LEU A 180 -16.56 -1.75 8.54
N ASN A 181 -17.37 -0.72 8.80
CA ASN A 181 -16.97 0.53 9.47
C ASN A 181 -15.64 1.10 8.93
N ASN A 182 -15.47 1.09 7.60
CA ASN A 182 -14.20 1.46 6.93
C ASN A 182 -14.34 2.63 5.96
N ARG A 183 -15.37 3.44 6.14
CA ARG A 183 -15.61 4.62 5.31
C ARG A 183 -14.51 5.65 5.47
N ILE A 184 -14.18 6.31 4.36
CA ILE A 184 -13.25 7.43 4.36
C ILE A 184 -13.99 8.65 4.93
N ARG A 185 -13.68 8.99 6.19
CA ARG A 185 -14.20 10.15 6.92
C ARG A 185 -13.53 11.44 6.44
N SER A 186 -12.23 11.39 6.20
CA SER A 186 -11.45 12.50 5.65
C SER A 186 -10.27 11.98 4.84
N VAL A 187 -9.80 12.84 3.92
CA VAL A 187 -8.54 12.67 3.18
C VAL A 187 -7.61 13.80 3.59
N ASP A 188 -6.34 13.51 3.79
CA ASP A 188 -5.34 14.51 4.16
C ASP A 188 -5.27 15.62 3.10
N ASP A 189 -5.30 16.86 3.56
CA ASP A 189 -5.26 18.07 2.77
C ASP A 189 -3.88 18.74 2.77
N SER A 190 -2.92 18.22 3.56
CA SER A 190 -1.56 18.74 3.65
C SER A 190 -0.70 18.27 2.47
N GLY A 191 -0.17 19.22 1.70
CA GLY A 191 0.76 18.92 0.60
C GLY A 191 2.04 18.21 1.05
N ILE A 192 2.52 18.49 2.27
CA ILE A 192 3.69 17.82 2.83
C ILE A 192 3.39 16.33 3.07
N SER A 193 2.23 16.00 3.64
CA SER A 193 1.80 14.61 3.85
C SER A 193 1.78 13.84 2.54
N TRP A 194 1.21 14.45 1.50
CA TRP A 194 1.18 13.89 0.15
C TRP A 194 2.58 13.68 -0.40
N LEU A 195 3.45 14.68 -0.30
CA LEU A 195 4.84 14.59 -0.77
C LEU A 195 5.59 13.44 -0.08
N VAL A 196 5.67 13.44 1.26
CA VAL A 196 6.43 12.41 2.00
C VAL A 196 5.84 11.01 1.83
N THR A 197 4.54 10.92 1.52
CA THR A 197 3.90 9.64 1.21
C THR A 197 4.27 9.17 -0.19
N ILE A 198 4.09 10.02 -1.20
CA ILE A 198 4.21 9.69 -2.62
C ILE A 198 5.66 9.35 -3.00
N ILE A 199 6.67 10.00 -2.40
CA ILE A 199 8.07 9.68 -2.67
C ILE A 199 8.46 8.24 -2.32
N CYS A 200 7.69 7.56 -1.46
CA CYS A 200 7.91 6.16 -1.11
C CYS A 200 7.26 5.18 -2.10
N TYR A 201 6.55 5.68 -3.11
CA TYR A 201 5.85 4.88 -4.09
C TYR A 201 6.31 5.25 -5.50
N VAL A 202 6.09 4.32 -6.40
CA VAL A 202 6.23 4.52 -7.85
C VAL A 202 5.28 5.63 -8.29
N PRO A 203 5.68 6.59 -9.15
CA PRO A 203 6.96 6.75 -9.86
C PRO A 203 8.18 7.24 -9.12
N PHE A 204 7.97 7.82 -7.95
CA PHE A 204 8.95 8.72 -7.36
C PHE A 204 10.06 7.94 -6.66
N TYR A 205 9.70 6.80 -6.06
CA TYR A 205 10.64 5.92 -5.37
C TYR A 205 11.88 5.59 -6.22
N PRO A 206 11.81 5.02 -7.45
CA PRO A 206 13.02 4.71 -8.23
C PRO A 206 13.92 5.92 -8.49
N LEU A 207 13.35 7.09 -8.80
CA LEU A 207 14.11 8.32 -9.00
C LEU A 207 14.81 8.77 -7.70
N VAL A 208 14.10 8.74 -6.58
CA VAL A 208 14.68 9.11 -5.28
C VAL A 208 15.75 8.09 -4.87
N PHE A 209 15.60 6.81 -5.20
CA PHE A 209 16.63 5.79 -4.98
C PHE A 209 17.87 6.00 -5.83
N TYR A 210 17.71 6.47 -7.06
CA TYR A 210 18.83 6.84 -7.92
C TYR A 210 19.63 8.01 -7.34
N LEU A 211 18.95 9.00 -6.76
CA LEU A 211 19.59 10.17 -6.15
C LEU A 211 20.12 9.90 -4.74
N ILE A 212 19.38 9.12 -3.95
CA ILE A 212 19.64 8.82 -2.54
C ILE A 212 19.52 7.30 -2.34
N PRO A 213 20.60 6.55 -2.64
CA PRO A 213 20.63 5.10 -2.54
C PRO A 213 20.46 4.65 -1.09
N MET A 214 19.50 3.75 -0.86
CA MET A 214 19.36 3.09 0.45
C MET A 214 20.33 1.91 0.58
N GLY A 215 20.60 1.21 -0.54
CA GLY A 215 21.46 0.02 -0.59
C GLY A 215 20.98 -1.19 0.22
N ALA A 216 19.78 -1.13 0.82
CA ALA A 216 19.23 -2.25 1.55
C ALA A 216 18.76 -3.35 0.60
N GLN A 217 19.28 -4.56 0.82
CA GLN A 217 18.87 -5.75 0.09
C GLN A 217 17.72 -6.40 0.84
N GLU A 218 16.53 -6.48 0.24
CA GLU A 218 15.34 -7.05 0.89
C GLU A 218 15.51 -8.54 1.28
N PHE A 219 16.50 -9.22 0.67
CA PHE A 219 16.83 -10.62 0.93
C PHE A 219 18.06 -10.83 1.82
N ALA A 220 18.71 -9.75 2.29
CA ALA A 220 19.85 -9.75 3.21
C ALA A 220 20.87 -10.86 2.96
N PHE A 221 21.58 -10.80 1.83
CA PHE A 221 22.58 -11.80 1.46
C PHE A 221 23.95 -11.46 2.08
N PHE A 222 24.50 -12.37 2.88
CA PHE A 222 25.85 -12.26 3.43
C PHE A 222 26.75 -13.33 2.79
N LYS A 223 28.07 -13.14 2.83
CA LYS A 223 29.05 -14.12 2.31
C LYS A 223 28.97 -15.49 3.01
N ASN A 224 28.52 -15.51 4.27
CA ASN A 224 28.37 -16.73 5.05
C ASN A 224 26.88 -17.15 5.06
N GLU A 225 26.61 -18.39 4.68
CA GLU A 225 25.26 -18.94 4.53
C GLU A 225 24.54 -19.11 5.88
N GLU A 226 25.27 -19.48 6.94
CA GLU A 226 24.68 -19.63 8.28
C GLU A 226 24.22 -18.27 8.83
N ILE A 227 25.05 -17.23 8.72
CA ILE A 227 24.70 -15.85 9.10
C ILE A 227 23.51 -15.37 8.28
N THR A 228 23.51 -15.63 6.97
CA THR A 228 22.38 -15.29 6.09
C THR A 228 21.09 -15.95 6.57
N ALA A 229 21.12 -17.23 6.93
CA ALA A 229 19.95 -17.94 7.44
C ALA A 229 19.45 -17.37 8.78
N VAL A 230 20.34 -17.07 9.72
CA VAL A 230 19.99 -16.46 11.01
C VAL A 230 19.34 -15.09 10.80
N VAL A 231 19.94 -14.22 9.98
CA VAL A 231 19.39 -12.88 9.69
C VAL A 231 18.04 -13.00 8.98
N ARG A 232 17.89 -13.95 8.05
CA ARG A 232 16.61 -14.22 7.38
C ARG A 232 15.53 -14.68 8.34
N VAL A 233 15.84 -15.52 9.32
CA VAL A 233 14.88 -15.88 10.38
C VAL A 233 14.44 -14.66 11.17
N ILE A 234 15.36 -13.78 11.55
CA ILE A 234 15.05 -12.51 12.24
C ILE A 234 14.15 -11.62 11.36
N LEU A 235 14.47 -11.49 10.06
CA LEU A 235 13.66 -10.74 9.11
C LEU A 235 12.25 -11.31 8.96
N MET A 236 12.08 -12.64 8.94
CA MET A 236 10.74 -13.25 8.90
C MET A 236 9.92 -12.86 10.13
N LEU A 237 10.52 -12.86 11.32
CA LEU A 237 9.83 -12.44 12.55
C LEU A 237 9.42 -10.96 12.50
N ILE A 238 10.30 -10.08 12.00
CA ILE A 238 9.99 -8.64 11.85
C ILE A 238 8.90 -8.44 10.79
N VAL A 239 8.94 -9.16 9.67
CA VAL A 239 7.93 -9.09 8.62
C VAL A 239 6.61 -9.70 9.09
N ALA A 240 6.61 -10.73 9.93
CA ALA A 240 5.41 -11.21 10.60
C ALA A 240 4.79 -10.14 11.49
N ALA A 241 5.59 -9.41 12.28
CA ALA A 241 5.13 -8.29 13.10
C ALA A 241 4.61 -7.11 12.24
N LYS A 242 5.27 -6.84 11.10
CA LYS A 242 4.79 -5.88 10.10
C LYS A 242 3.42 -6.28 9.56
N SER A 243 3.25 -7.54 9.15
CA SER A 243 1.99 -8.08 8.62
C SER A 243 0.90 -8.07 9.68
N TRP A 244 1.23 -8.36 10.95
CA TRP A 244 0.28 -8.25 12.06
C TRP A 244 -0.30 -6.83 12.21
N SER A 245 0.52 -5.80 11.99
CA SER A 245 0.04 -4.41 11.98
C SER A 245 -1.02 -4.20 10.89
N ILE A 246 -0.77 -4.70 9.67
CA ILE A 246 -1.71 -4.58 8.56
C ILE A 246 -2.97 -5.43 8.77
N PHE A 247 -2.85 -6.65 9.30
CA PHE A 247 -4.01 -7.47 9.65
C PHE A 247 -4.90 -6.80 10.69
N THR A 248 -4.29 -6.09 11.64
CA THR A 248 -5.02 -5.36 12.68
C THR A 248 -5.76 -4.14 12.10
N LEU A 249 -5.16 -3.42 11.15
CA LEU A 249 -5.85 -2.36 10.39
C LEU A 249 -6.97 -2.92 9.51
N GLY A 250 -6.74 -4.09 8.90
CA GLY A 250 -7.70 -4.81 8.07
C GLY A 250 -8.27 -3.91 6.96
N THR A 251 -9.59 -3.80 6.93
CA THR A 251 -10.34 -3.05 5.91
C THR A 251 -10.14 -1.52 5.97
N LYS A 252 -9.51 -1.02 7.04
CA LYS A 252 -9.18 0.40 7.22
C LYS A 252 -7.79 0.76 6.68
N SER A 253 -7.03 -0.21 6.17
CA SER A 253 -5.67 -0.01 5.65
C SER A 253 -5.68 0.91 4.42
N SER A 254 -5.20 2.15 4.57
CA SER A 254 -4.93 3.07 3.48
C SER A 254 -4.09 4.25 3.95
N ASN A 255 -3.27 4.79 3.05
CA ASN A 255 -2.52 6.01 3.27
C ASN A 255 -3.40 7.25 3.13
N LEU A 256 -3.05 8.33 3.85
CA LEU A 256 -3.61 9.68 3.71
C LEU A 256 -5.12 9.78 3.96
N THR A 257 -5.70 8.84 4.70
CA THR A 257 -7.14 8.81 5.00
C THR A 257 -7.38 8.59 6.48
N ASN A 258 -8.43 9.23 7.02
CA ASN A 258 -9.05 8.78 8.26
C ASN A 258 -10.21 7.82 7.94
N ARG A 259 -10.12 6.58 8.45
CA ARG A 259 -11.16 5.54 8.35
C ARG A 259 -11.66 5.03 9.69
N GLY A 260 -11.46 5.82 10.73
CA GLY A 260 -11.67 5.44 12.12
C GLY A 260 -10.41 4.83 12.73
N ILE A 261 -10.31 4.96 14.05
CA ILE A 261 -9.08 4.66 14.78
C ILE A 261 -9.01 3.18 15.16
N VAL A 262 -7.80 2.64 15.19
CA VAL A 262 -7.50 1.24 15.55
C VAL A 262 -6.49 1.27 16.70
N THR A 263 -6.85 0.62 17.81
CA THR A 263 -6.09 0.70 19.08
C THR A 263 -5.72 -0.67 19.65
N ASN A 264 -6.08 -1.77 18.97
CA ASN A 264 -5.78 -3.14 19.38
C ASN A 264 -4.54 -3.70 18.64
N GLY A 265 -4.24 -4.98 18.86
CA GLY A 265 -3.08 -5.63 18.22
C GLY A 265 -1.76 -4.93 18.61
N PRO A 266 -0.84 -4.65 17.66
CA PRO A 266 0.41 -3.96 17.96
C PRO A 266 0.22 -2.47 18.28
N TYR A 267 -0.91 -1.88 17.90
CA TYR A 267 -1.23 -0.48 18.17
C TYR A 267 -1.48 -0.21 19.66
N ARG A 268 -1.68 -1.23 20.49
CA ARG A 268 -1.80 -1.04 21.95
C ARG A 268 -0.49 -0.60 22.63
N TRP A 269 0.65 -0.81 21.98
CA TRP A 269 1.98 -0.53 22.56
C TRP A 269 2.63 0.71 21.96
N ILE A 270 2.51 0.88 20.64
CA ILE A 270 3.10 1.98 19.88
C ILE A 270 2.15 2.40 18.76
N ARG A 271 2.15 3.69 18.39
CA ARG A 271 1.20 4.21 17.40
C ARG A 271 1.55 3.84 15.95
N HIS A 272 2.82 3.56 15.64
CA HIS A 272 3.31 3.32 14.27
C HIS A 272 4.10 2.01 14.11
N PRO A 273 3.55 0.83 14.49
CA PRO A 273 4.28 -0.44 14.45
C PRO A 273 4.65 -0.90 13.02
N HIS A 274 3.79 -0.60 12.04
CA HIS A 274 4.08 -0.90 10.63
C HIS A 274 5.30 -0.12 10.11
N TYR A 275 5.39 1.17 10.44
CA TYR A 275 6.52 2.00 10.03
C TYR A 275 7.80 1.58 10.75
N LEU A 276 7.75 1.29 12.06
CA LEU A 276 8.91 0.77 12.81
C LEU A 276 9.48 -0.49 12.15
N THR A 277 8.64 -1.50 11.94
CA THR A 277 9.06 -2.79 11.39
C THR A 277 9.56 -2.65 9.95
N LYS A 278 8.98 -1.76 9.14
CA LYS A 278 9.50 -1.45 7.79
C LYS A 278 10.90 -0.84 7.85
N MET A 279 11.15 0.10 8.76
CA MET A 279 12.49 0.68 8.96
C MET A 279 13.49 -0.38 9.46
N MET A 280 13.10 -1.26 10.38
CA MET A 280 13.97 -2.35 10.86
C MET A 280 14.39 -3.29 9.74
N VAL A 281 13.48 -3.67 8.84
CA VAL A 281 13.79 -4.50 7.67
C VAL A 281 14.86 -3.82 6.80
N TRP A 282 14.74 -2.52 6.56
CA TRP A 282 15.72 -1.78 5.76
C TRP A 282 17.08 -1.67 6.45
N TRP A 283 17.10 -1.35 7.74
CA TRP A 283 18.34 -1.26 8.51
C TRP A 283 19.09 -2.59 8.58
N ILE A 284 18.38 -3.72 8.68
CA ILE A 284 19.00 -5.05 8.62
C ILE A 284 19.46 -5.38 7.19
N GLY A 285 18.62 -5.07 6.19
CA GLY A 285 18.91 -5.36 4.78
C GLY A 285 20.11 -4.59 4.22
N VAL A 286 20.46 -3.43 4.80
CA VAL A 286 21.63 -2.65 4.35
C VAL A 286 22.95 -3.15 4.93
N ILE A 287 22.93 -3.96 6.01
CA ILE A 287 24.16 -4.39 6.71
C ILE A 287 25.19 -5.01 5.76
N PRO A 288 24.85 -5.94 4.83
CA PRO A 288 25.83 -6.49 3.90
C PRO A 288 26.51 -5.42 3.03
N SER A 289 25.74 -4.42 2.59
CA SER A 289 26.21 -3.33 1.73
C SER A 289 27.09 -2.34 2.50
N LEU A 290 26.79 -2.08 3.78
CA LEU A 290 27.57 -1.17 4.63
C LEU A 290 29.02 -1.60 4.86
N ILE A 291 29.33 -2.89 4.68
CA ILE A 291 30.70 -3.42 4.78
C ILE A 291 31.61 -2.79 3.70
N HIS A 292 31.03 -2.43 2.55
CA HIS A 292 31.76 -1.90 1.40
C HIS A 292 31.40 -0.43 1.10
N GLU A 293 30.19 0.01 1.45
CA GLU A 293 29.63 1.30 1.07
C GLU A 293 29.06 2.04 2.29
N TYR A 294 29.94 2.51 3.18
CA TYR A 294 29.54 3.20 4.42
C TYR A 294 28.72 4.48 4.18
N TRP A 295 28.84 5.11 3.01
CA TRP A 295 28.09 6.32 2.64
C TRP A 295 26.57 6.07 2.54
N LEU A 296 26.14 4.80 2.38
CA LEU A 296 24.73 4.41 2.39
C LEU A 296 24.02 4.72 3.72
N ILE A 297 24.77 4.92 4.82
CA ILE A 297 24.21 5.38 6.10
C ILE A 297 23.45 6.71 5.91
N GLY A 298 23.97 7.62 5.08
CA GLY A 298 23.29 8.89 4.79
C GLY A 298 21.93 8.66 4.11
N GLY A 299 21.87 7.74 3.15
CA GLY A 299 20.62 7.35 2.51
C GLY A 299 19.65 6.68 3.48
N MET A 300 20.13 5.79 4.34
CA MET A 300 19.32 5.16 5.39
C MET A 300 18.73 6.17 6.38
N ILE A 301 19.51 7.18 6.79
CA ILE A 301 19.03 8.29 7.63
C ILE A 301 17.95 9.10 6.90
N PHE A 302 18.15 9.40 5.61
CA PHE A 302 17.14 10.08 4.80
C PHE A 302 15.82 9.30 4.76
N TRP A 303 15.86 8.01 4.40
CA TRP A 303 14.67 7.17 4.30
C TRP A 303 13.97 6.96 5.65
N THR A 304 14.75 6.83 6.74
CA THR A 304 14.22 6.81 8.11
C THR A 304 13.51 8.12 8.42
N THR A 305 14.10 9.27 8.06
CA THR A 305 13.52 10.60 8.25
C THR A 305 12.20 10.73 7.49
N ILE A 306 12.11 10.26 6.25
CA ILE A 306 10.86 10.26 5.47
C ILE A 306 9.76 9.47 6.20
N TYR A 307 10.06 8.29 6.76
CA TYR A 307 9.06 7.49 7.48
C TYR A 307 8.65 8.13 8.82
N VAL A 308 9.57 8.79 9.51
CA VAL A 308 9.24 9.59 10.70
C VAL A 308 8.33 10.76 10.32
N LEU A 309 8.65 11.49 9.25
CA LEU A 309 7.81 12.58 8.75
C LEU A 309 6.42 12.08 8.38
N ARG A 310 6.30 10.94 7.70
CA ARG A 310 5.00 10.32 7.38
C ARG A 310 4.17 10.08 8.63
N ALA A 311 4.77 9.48 9.66
CA ALA A 311 4.09 9.23 10.93
C ALA A 311 3.61 10.54 11.59
N LEU A 312 4.44 11.57 11.57
CA LEU A 312 4.12 12.88 12.15
C LEU A 312 3.01 13.59 11.38
N THR A 313 3.07 13.59 10.05
CA THR A 313 2.04 14.22 9.21
C THR A 313 0.72 13.46 9.28
N GLU A 314 0.77 12.12 9.33
CA GLU A 314 -0.41 11.29 9.55
C GLU A 314 -1.06 11.59 10.90
N GLU A 315 -0.28 11.72 11.98
CA GLU A 315 -0.78 12.16 13.28
C GLU A 315 -1.41 13.55 13.24
N GLN A 316 -0.83 14.50 12.51
CA GLN A 316 -1.43 15.84 12.35
C GLN A 316 -2.80 15.78 11.68
N HIS A 317 -2.97 14.90 10.69
CA HIS A 317 -4.27 14.65 10.08
C HIS A 317 -5.24 13.97 11.05
N LEU A 318 -4.82 12.88 11.69
CA LEU A 318 -5.67 12.05 12.54
C LEU A 318 -6.08 12.75 13.84
N LYS A 319 -5.25 13.65 14.39
CA LYS A 319 -5.58 14.48 15.58
C LYS A 319 -6.85 15.34 15.42
N LYS A 320 -7.32 15.55 14.19
CA LYS A 320 -8.61 16.20 13.92
C LYS A 320 -9.79 15.33 14.40
N ASP A 321 -9.60 14.02 14.54
CA ASP A 321 -10.57 13.06 15.10
C ASP A 321 -10.44 12.99 16.64
N PRO A 322 -11.52 13.22 17.41
CA PRO A 322 -11.50 13.07 18.87
C PRO A 322 -11.01 11.71 19.34
N GLU A 323 -11.42 10.61 18.68
CA GLU A 323 -11.01 9.25 19.05
C GLU A 323 -9.48 9.08 18.98
N TYR A 324 -8.82 9.79 18.06
CA TYR A 324 -7.38 9.73 17.93
C TYR A 324 -6.67 10.49 19.05
N ARG A 325 -7.24 11.61 19.51
CA ARG A 325 -6.69 12.37 20.64
C ARG A 325 -6.74 11.54 21.91
N ASP A 326 -7.87 10.88 22.17
CA ASP A 326 -8.02 9.97 23.32
C ASP A 326 -7.03 8.81 23.24
N TYR A 327 -6.83 8.25 22.05
CA TYR A 327 -5.83 7.20 21.82
C TYR A 327 -4.39 7.67 22.09
N MET A 328 -4.04 8.92 21.73
CA MET A 328 -2.72 9.48 22.01
C MET A 328 -2.42 9.64 23.50
N GLU A 329 -3.46 9.83 24.33
CA GLU A 329 -3.31 9.87 25.80
C GLU A 329 -3.01 8.49 26.37
N GLN A 330 -3.61 7.44 25.80
CA GLN A 330 -3.43 6.05 26.23
C GLN A 330 -2.09 5.46 25.77
N VAL A 331 -1.75 5.64 24.49
CA VAL A 331 -0.52 5.11 23.90
C VAL A 331 0.39 6.28 23.59
N LYS A 332 1.37 6.54 24.45
CA LYS A 332 2.26 7.72 24.40
C LYS A 332 3.34 7.65 23.32
N TRP A 333 3.74 6.44 22.93
CA TRP A 333 4.92 6.18 22.10
C TRP A 333 4.55 6.03 20.62
N ARG A 334 5.35 6.63 19.73
CA ARG A 334 5.20 6.45 18.28
C ARG A 334 5.83 5.16 17.81
N PHE A 335 7.07 4.92 18.24
CA PHE A 335 7.92 3.86 17.73
C PHE A 335 8.58 3.07 18.86
N ILE A 336 9.19 3.73 19.84
CA ILE A 336 10.02 3.08 20.86
C ILE A 336 9.50 3.47 22.25
N PRO A 337 8.97 2.50 23.03
CA PRO A 337 8.53 2.76 24.40
C PRO A 337 9.64 3.38 25.25
N GLY A 338 9.33 4.48 25.94
CA GLY A 338 10.28 5.20 26.79
C GLY A 338 11.16 6.23 26.06
N VAL A 339 11.15 6.25 24.72
CA VAL A 339 12.00 7.15 23.92
C VAL A 339 11.17 8.08 23.04
N PHE A 340 10.35 7.52 22.13
CA PHE A 340 9.66 8.31 21.11
C PHE A 340 8.36 7.68 20.61
#